data_AF-A0A7C5F6E6-F1
#
_entry.id   AF-A0A7C5F6E6-F1
#
_cell.length_a   1.000
_cell.length_b   1.000
_cell.length_c   1.000
_cell.angle_alpha   90.00
_cell.angle_beta   90.00
_cell.angle_gamma   90.00
#
_symmetry.space_group_name_H-M   'P 1'
#
loop_
_entity.id
_entity.type
_entity.pdbx_description
1 polymer ?
#
loop_
_entity_poly.entity_id
_entity_poly.type
_entity_poly.pdbx_seq_one_letter_code
_entity_poly.pdbx_strand_id
1 'polypeptide(L)'
;MNARTARMHAWLCLAAAMGLATWAALTFLEFSTVNARESPDPWAIARQVERFAPLRSELPPNSIVEYYTDIPYSRDSGGVAAFFGACYALAPHLLVYQPKTIKPELVVGSFLKRPDLVQLEQEQGLVLVKNYGRGLMLFRRKGN
;
A
#
# COMPACT_ATOMS: atom_id res chain seq x y z
N MET A 1 15.94 56.96 13.94
CA MET A 1 15.16 56.27 12.89
C MET A 1 13.68 56.59 13.11
N ASN A 2 12.98 57.17 12.12
CA ASN A 2 11.62 57.67 12.31
C ASN A 2 10.60 56.53 12.45
N ALA A 3 9.73 56.57 13.46
CA ALA A 3 8.71 55.53 13.70
C ALA A 3 7.80 55.27 12.48
N ARG A 4 7.59 56.28 11.62
CA ARG A 4 6.85 56.14 10.36
C ARG A 4 7.58 55.27 9.33
N THR A 5 8.90 55.41 9.19
CA THR A 5 9.65 54.58 8.24
C THR A 5 9.69 53.14 8.74
N ALA A 6 9.87 52.89 10.04
CA ALA A 6 9.84 51.53 10.60
C ALA A 6 8.50 50.82 10.35
N ARG A 7 7.37 51.50 10.54
CA ARG A 7 6.03 50.94 10.23
C ARG A 7 5.86 50.65 8.74
N MET A 8 6.36 51.51 7.86
CA MET A 8 6.30 51.31 6.41
C MET A 8 7.11 50.07 5.97
N HIS A 9 8.31 49.88 6.50
CA HIS A 9 9.11 48.67 6.23
C HIS A 9 8.40 47.40 6.74
N ALA A 10 7.78 47.45 7.93
CA ALA A 10 7.04 46.31 8.47
C ALA A 10 5.86 45.91 7.57
N TRP A 11 5.09 46.88 7.08
CA TRP A 11 3.99 46.61 6.13
C TRP A 11 4.48 46.07 4.79
N LEU A 12 5.62 46.57 4.28
CA LEU A 12 6.22 46.05 3.05
C LEU A 12 6.68 44.60 3.22
N CYS A 13 7.33 44.25 4.33
CA CYS A 13 7.72 42.88 4.62
C CYS A 13 6.49 41.96 4.75
N LEU A 14 5.42 42.43 5.39
CA LEU A 14 4.18 41.66 5.52
C LEU A 14 3.52 41.42 4.16
N ALA A 15 3.40 42.46 3.33
CA ALA A 15 2.84 42.33 1.99
C ALA A 15 3.66 41.37 1.11
N ALA A 16 4.99 41.46 1.17
CA ALA A 16 5.87 40.54 0.45
C ALA A 16 5.71 39.09 0.92
N ALA A 17 5.65 38.87 2.24
CA ALA A 17 5.44 37.54 2.81
C ALA A 17 4.07 36.95 2.41
N MET A 18 3.00 37.75 2.43
CA MET A 18 1.67 37.34 1.98
C MET A 18 1.65 37.01 0.48
N GLY A 19 2.33 37.82 -0.33
CA GLY A 19 2.47 37.57 -1.77
C GLY A 19 3.17 36.25 -2.06
N LEU A 20 4.30 36.00 -1.39
CA LEU A 20 5.06 34.75 -1.52
C LEU A 20 4.26 33.53 -1.03
N ALA A 21 3.56 33.65 0.10
CA ALA A 21 2.74 32.56 0.64
C ALA A 21 1.57 32.22 -0.29
N THR A 22 0.89 33.24 -0.83
CA THR A 22 -0.23 33.05 -1.78
C THR A 22 0.28 32.43 -3.08
N TRP A 23 1.41 32.90 -3.60
CA TRP A 23 2.04 32.32 -4.78
C TRP A 23 2.41 30.85 -4.56
N ALA A 24 3.06 30.52 -3.45
CA ALA A 24 3.41 29.15 -3.10
C ALA A 24 2.17 28.24 -2.96
N ALA A 25 1.08 28.76 -2.39
CA ALA A 25 -0.17 28.02 -2.29
C ALA A 25 -0.79 27.72 -3.67
N LEU A 26 -0.78 28.70 -4.58
CA LEU A 26 -1.28 28.52 -5.94
C LEU A 26 -0.44 27.53 -6.74
N THR A 27 0.89 27.63 -6.70
CA THR A 27 1.77 26.69 -7.39
C THR A 27 1.65 25.28 -6.83
N PHE A 28 1.50 25.14 -5.50
CA PHE A 28 1.25 23.85 -4.88
C PHE A 28 -0.09 23.25 -5.30
N LEU A 29 -1.14 24.07 -5.42
CA LEU A 29 -2.46 23.63 -5.88
C LEU A 29 -2.40 23.16 -7.33
N GLU A 30 -1.76 23.93 -8.21
CA GLU A 30 -1.57 23.57 -9.62
C GLU A 30 -0.79 22.27 -9.74
N PHE A 31 0.37 22.17 -9.07
CA PHE A 31 1.17 20.95 -9.04
C PHE A 31 0.35 19.74 -8.55
N SER A 32 -0.38 19.90 -7.44
CA SER A 32 -1.18 18.82 -6.87
C SER A 32 -2.31 18.39 -7.81
N THR A 33 -2.99 19.34 -8.47
CA THR A 33 -4.11 19.04 -9.37
C THR A 33 -3.66 18.41 -10.68
N VAL A 34 -2.55 18.88 -11.27
CA VAL A 34 -1.95 18.25 -12.46
C VAL A 34 -1.47 16.84 -12.11
N ASN A 35 -0.71 16.69 -11.02
CA ASN A 35 -0.18 15.38 -10.62
C ASN A 35 -1.30 14.38 -10.29
N ALA A 36 -2.38 14.82 -9.63
CA ALA A 36 -3.53 13.96 -9.34
C ALA A 36 -4.30 13.54 -10.61
N ARG A 37 -4.32 14.38 -11.65
CA ARG A 37 -4.96 14.04 -12.94
C ARG A 37 -4.11 13.08 -13.75
N GLU A 38 -2.79 13.28 -13.78
CA GLU A 38 -1.86 12.45 -14.56
C GLU A 38 -1.60 11.10 -13.90
N SER A 39 -1.56 11.06 -12.56
CA SER A 39 -1.33 9.86 -11.77
C SER A 39 -2.37 9.76 -10.65
N PRO A 40 -3.63 9.40 -10.97
CA PRO A 40 -4.70 9.31 -9.98
C PRO A 40 -4.50 8.16 -8.98
N ASP A 41 -3.69 7.15 -9.33
CA ASP A 41 -3.34 6.04 -8.44
C ASP A 41 -1.84 5.72 -8.54
N PRO A 42 -0.95 6.58 -8.00
CA PRO A 42 0.50 6.41 -8.12
C PRO A 42 1.00 5.10 -7.50
N TRP A 43 0.24 4.57 -6.53
CA TRP A 43 0.59 3.37 -5.76
C TRP A 43 -0.22 2.14 -6.18
N ALA A 44 -1.03 2.25 -7.24
CA ALA A 44 -1.88 1.19 -7.76
C ALA A 44 -2.84 0.55 -6.71
N ILE A 45 -3.24 1.28 -5.67
CA ILE A 45 -4.08 0.76 -4.58
C ILE A 45 -5.47 0.37 -5.08
N ALA A 46 -6.08 1.18 -5.95
CA ALA A 46 -7.40 0.86 -6.50
C ALA A 46 -7.35 -0.44 -7.31
N ARG A 47 -6.28 -0.63 -8.08
CA ARG A 47 -6.04 -1.89 -8.83
C ARG A 47 -5.83 -3.07 -7.89
N GLN A 48 -5.18 -2.89 -6.74
CA GLN A 48 -5.06 -3.96 -5.74
C GLN A 48 -6.42 -4.29 -5.12
N VAL A 49 -7.23 -3.29 -4.77
CA VAL A 49 -8.59 -3.51 -4.23
C VAL A 49 -9.43 -4.36 -5.20
N GLU A 50 -9.42 -4.03 -6.50
CA GLU A 50 -10.10 -4.82 -7.53
C GLU A 50 -9.49 -6.22 -7.73
N ARG A 51 -8.17 -6.34 -7.61
CA ARG A 51 -7.46 -7.61 -7.75
C ARG A 51 -7.82 -8.60 -6.63
N PHE A 52 -7.90 -8.11 -5.40
CA PHE A 52 -8.17 -8.91 -4.20
C PHE A 52 -9.65 -9.05 -3.86
N ALA A 53 -10.55 -8.29 -4.49
CA ALA A 53 -11.98 -8.32 -4.20
C ALA A 53 -12.61 -9.74 -4.15
N PRO A 54 -12.33 -10.66 -5.10
CA PRO A 54 -12.87 -12.02 -5.05
C PRO A 54 -12.36 -12.83 -3.86
N LEU A 55 -11.08 -12.66 -3.50
CA LEU A 55 -10.49 -13.34 -2.34
C LEU A 55 -11.09 -12.79 -1.04
N ARG A 56 -11.24 -11.46 -0.95
CA ARG A 56 -11.80 -10.80 0.23
C ARG A 56 -13.20 -11.30 0.57
N SER A 57 -14.06 -11.52 -0.42
CA SER A 57 -15.42 -12.02 -0.20
C SER A 57 -15.48 -13.45 0.34
N GLU A 58 -14.40 -14.22 0.22
CA GLU A 58 -14.34 -15.62 0.65
C GLU A 58 -13.60 -15.81 1.99
N LEU A 59 -12.89 -14.77 2.46
CA LEU A 59 -12.20 -14.84 3.74
C LEU A 59 -13.20 -14.81 4.91
N PRO A 60 -12.95 -15.58 5.98
CA PRO A 60 -13.75 -15.50 7.20
C PRO A 60 -13.73 -14.08 7.77
N PRO A 61 -14.85 -13.57 8.33
CA PRO A 61 -14.91 -12.24 8.93
C PRO A 61 -13.80 -12.03 9.97
N ASN A 62 -13.14 -10.87 9.95
CA ASN A 62 -12.08 -10.49 10.89
C ASN A 62 -10.92 -11.50 11.03
N SER A 63 -10.65 -12.27 9.97
CA SER A 63 -9.56 -13.25 9.96
C SER A 63 -8.17 -12.61 10.01
N ILE A 64 -7.25 -13.32 10.66
CA ILE A 64 -5.80 -13.08 10.56
C ILE A 64 -5.27 -14.01 9.48
N VAL A 65 -4.57 -13.46 8.49
CA VAL A 65 -4.13 -14.19 7.31
C VAL A 65 -2.65 -13.90 7.07
N GLU A 66 -1.87 -14.94 6.79
CA GLU A 66 -0.47 -14.74 6.44
C GLU A 66 -0.35 -14.24 5.00
N TYR A 67 0.54 -13.28 4.75
CA TYR A 67 0.87 -12.80 3.42
C TYR A 67 2.18 -13.43 2.94
N TYR A 68 2.13 -14.09 1.78
CA TYR A 68 3.25 -14.74 1.16
C TYR A 68 3.47 -14.21 -0.26
N THR A 69 4.72 -13.98 -0.65
CA THR A 69 5.09 -13.36 -1.93
C THR A 69 6.46 -13.85 -2.39
N ASP A 70 6.70 -13.87 -3.70
CA ASP A 70 8.02 -14.12 -4.32
C ASP A 70 8.89 -12.86 -4.38
N ILE A 71 8.35 -11.70 -4.01
CA ILE A 71 9.08 -10.43 -3.95
C ILE A 71 9.76 -10.31 -2.58
N PRO A 72 11.09 -10.10 -2.51
CA PRO A 72 11.77 -9.85 -1.24
C PRO A 72 11.15 -8.67 -0.49
N TYR A 73 11.05 -8.74 0.83
CA TYR A 73 10.58 -7.61 1.64
C TYR A 73 11.70 -6.60 1.88
N SER A 74 11.95 -5.74 0.89
CA SER A 74 12.89 -4.63 1.01
C SER A 74 12.33 -3.37 0.37
N ARG A 75 12.93 -2.22 0.70
CA ARG A 75 12.54 -0.93 0.12
C ARG A 75 12.78 -0.90 -1.39
N ASP A 76 13.84 -1.53 -1.86
CA ASP A 76 14.30 -1.46 -3.25
C ASP A 76 13.58 -2.43 -4.19
N SER A 77 13.00 -3.52 -3.66
CA SER A 77 12.31 -4.56 -4.43
C SER A 77 10.82 -4.28 -4.65
N GLY A 78 10.25 -3.27 -3.99
CA GLY A 78 8.81 -3.01 -3.99
C GLY A 78 7.98 -3.97 -3.13
N GLY A 79 8.59 -4.93 -2.42
CA GLY A 79 7.87 -5.91 -1.59
C GLY A 79 7.09 -5.26 -0.44
N VAL A 80 7.62 -4.17 0.12
CA VAL A 80 6.93 -3.36 1.15
C VAL A 80 5.65 -2.75 0.59
N ALA A 81 5.71 -2.16 -0.61
CA ALA A 81 4.55 -1.55 -1.25
C ALA A 81 3.49 -2.61 -1.62
N ALA A 82 3.92 -3.78 -2.08
CA ALA A 82 3.02 -4.91 -2.37
C ALA A 82 2.30 -5.40 -1.10
N PHE A 83 3.02 -5.55 0.01
CA PHE A 83 2.44 -5.94 1.30
C PHE A 83 1.40 -4.91 1.79
N PHE A 84 1.77 -3.63 1.84
CA PHE A 84 0.82 -2.59 2.28
C PHE A 84 -0.38 -2.45 1.33
N GLY A 85 -0.16 -2.58 0.01
CA GLY A 85 -1.25 -2.63 -0.95
C GLY A 85 -2.22 -3.77 -0.68
N ALA A 86 -1.72 -4.95 -0.32
CA ALA A 86 -2.54 -6.09 0.10
C ALA A 86 -3.28 -5.81 1.42
N CYS A 87 -2.63 -5.19 2.42
CA CYS A 87 -3.28 -4.80 3.68
C CYS A 87 -4.46 -3.84 3.44
N TYR A 88 -4.29 -2.86 2.56
CA TYR A 88 -5.38 -1.96 2.18
C TYR A 88 -6.49 -2.69 1.43
N ALA A 89 -6.12 -3.54 0.46
CA ALA A 89 -7.09 -4.25 -0.38
C ALA A 89 -7.92 -5.28 0.40
N LEU A 90 -7.34 -5.88 1.44
CA LEU A 90 -7.98 -6.90 2.28
C LEU A 90 -8.52 -6.36 3.60
N ALA A 91 -8.55 -5.05 3.84
CA ALA A 91 -9.24 -4.54 5.02
C ALA A 91 -10.72 -5.02 5.07
N PRO A 92 -11.24 -5.44 6.24
CA PRO A 92 -10.65 -5.33 7.59
C PRO A 92 -9.81 -6.54 8.06
N HIS A 93 -9.46 -7.49 7.20
CA HIS A 93 -8.64 -8.66 7.58
C HIS A 93 -7.21 -8.25 7.96
N LEU A 94 -6.66 -8.88 9.00
CA LEU A 94 -5.32 -8.58 9.47
C LEU A 94 -4.30 -9.43 8.72
N LEU A 95 -3.44 -8.78 7.94
CA LEU A 95 -2.35 -9.45 7.24
C LEU A 95 -1.09 -9.47 8.10
N VAL A 96 -0.43 -10.62 8.17
CA VAL A 96 0.86 -10.78 8.84
C VAL A 96 1.92 -11.26 7.86
N TYR A 97 3.09 -10.64 7.87
CA TYR A 97 4.21 -11.04 7.02
C TYR A 97 5.22 -11.85 7.83
N GLN A 98 5.57 -13.05 7.34
CA GLN A 98 6.55 -13.96 7.97
C GLN A 98 6.39 -14.07 9.50
N PRO A 99 5.20 -14.47 9.98
CA PRO A 99 4.93 -14.38 11.41
C PRO A 99 5.73 -15.43 12.18
N LYS A 100 6.46 -14.99 13.21
CA LYS A 100 7.29 -15.88 14.03
C LYS A 100 6.51 -16.61 15.12
N THR A 101 5.44 -15.99 15.63
CA THR A 101 4.72 -16.45 16.83
C THR A 101 3.32 -16.98 16.52
N ILE A 102 2.60 -16.32 15.62
CA ILE A 102 1.26 -16.72 15.19
C ILE A 102 1.40 -17.39 13.83
N LYS A 103 0.89 -18.60 13.64
CA LYS A 103 0.86 -19.26 12.33
C LYS A 103 -0.59 -19.33 11.85
N PRO A 104 -1.08 -18.34 11.09
CA PRO A 104 -2.41 -18.40 10.53
C PRO A 104 -2.63 -19.67 9.72
N GLU A 105 -3.83 -20.23 9.80
CA GLU A 105 -4.23 -21.37 8.98
C GLU A 105 -4.29 -20.99 7.50
N LEU A 106 -4.82 -19.80 7.21
CA LEU A 106 -4.96 -19.26 5.85
C LEU A 106 -3.73 -18.42 5.47
N VAL A 107 -3.26 -18.63 4.25
CA VAL A 107 -2.15 -17.89 3.67
C VAL A 107 -2.56 -17.33 2.30
N VAL A 108 -2.44 -16.03 2.13
CA VAL A 108 -2.67 -15.33 0.87
C VAL A 108 -1.33 -15.19 0.16
N GLY A 109 -1.21 -15.88 -0.97
CA GLY A 109 -0.07 -15.76 -1.88
C GLY A 109 -0.34 -14.71 -2.94
N SER A 110 0.56 -13.74 -3.07
CA SER A 110 0.58 -12.78 -4.17
C SER A 110 1.92 -12.85 -4.88
N PHE A 111 1.92 -13.42 -6.08
CA PHE A 111 3.13 -13.71 -6.84
C PHE A 111 3.22 -12.90 -8.13
N LEU A 112 4.43 -12.47 -8.48
CA LEU A 112 4.74 -11.95 -9.82
C LEU A 112 5.03 -13.07 -10.80
N LYS A 113 5.72 -14.11 -10.35
CA LYS A 113 6.03 -15.31 -11.14
C LYS A 113 5.10 -16.44 -10.75
N ARG A 114 4.89 -17.40 -11.66
CA ARG A 114 4.12 -18.59 -11.33
C ARG A 114 4.91 -19.41 -10.30
N PRO A 115 4.38 -19.65 -9.08
CA PRO A 115 5.10 -20.42 -8.07
C PRO A 115 5.06 -21.92 -8.41
N ASP A 116 6.06 -22.66 -7.94
CA ASP A 116 6.01 -24.12 -7.89
C ASP A 116 5.15 -24.56 -6.69
N LEU A 117 3.96 -25.07 -6.98
CA LEU A 117 3.00 -25.48 -5.97
C LEU A 117 3.45 -26.74 -5.20
N VAL A 118 4.19 -27.64 -5.86
CA VAL A 118 4.70 -28.86 -5.22
C VAL A 118 5.78 -28.48 -4.22
N GLN A 119 6.67 -27.56 -4.60
CA GLN A 119 7.68 -27.04 -3.70
C GLN A 119 7.07 -26.32 -2.49
N LEU A 120 6.06 -25.46 -2.70
CA LEU A 120 5.35 -24.77 -1.61
C LEU A 120 4.66 -25.74 -0.66
N GLU A 121 4.06 -26.82 -1.17
CA GLU A 121 3.47 -27.84 -0.30
C GLU A 121 4.53 -28.56 0.52
N GLN A 122 5.65 -28.96 -0.10
CA GLN A 122 6.70 -29.74 0.56
C GLN A 122 7.51 -28.93 1.58
N GLU A 123 7.95 -27.73 1.21
CA GLU A 123 8.85 -26.91 2.03
C GLU A 123 8.11 -26.08 3.07
N GLN A 124 6.94 -25.52 2.70
CA GLN A 124 6.20 -24.59 3.54
C GLN A 124 4.94 -25.20 4.15
N GLY A 125 4.57 -26.42 3.74
CA GLY A 125 3.34 -27.07 4.18
C GLY A 125 2.10 -26.34 3.67
N LEU A 126 2.15 -25.66 2.53
CA LEU A 126 1.03 -24.88 2.01
C LEU A 126 0.29 -25.64 0.92
N VAL A 127 -0.98 -25.97 1.18
CA VAL A 127 -1.86 -26.62 0.21
C VAL A 127 -2.71 -25.56 -0.47
N LEU A 128 -2.72 -25.54 -1.80
CA LEU A 128 -3.54 -24.61 -2.57
C LEU A 128 -5.03 -24.88 -2.33
N VAL A 129 -5.75 -23.89 -1.82
CA VAL A 129 -7.21 -23.92 -1.65
C VAL A 129 -7.88 -23.43 -2.92
N LYS A 130 -7.43 -22.28 -3.43
CA LYS A 130 -8.03 -21.65 -4.62
C LYS A 130 -7.06 -20.72 -5.31
N ASN A 131 -7.11 -20.71 -6.65
CA ASN A 131 -6.40 -19.76 -7.49
C ASN A 131 -7.39 -18.72 -8.02
N TYR A 132 -7.14 -17.44 -7.74
CA TYR A 132 -7.97 -16.31 -8.17
C TYR A 132 -7.45 -15.64 -9.46
N GLY A 133 -6.38 -16.19 -10.04
CA GLY A 133 -5.70 -15.61 -11.19
C GLY A 133 -4.89 -14.36 -10.82
N ARG A 134 -4.22 -13.76 -11.82
CA ARG A 134 -3.39 -12.54 -11.65
C ARG A 134 -2.36 -12.68 -10.51
N GLY A 135 -1.81 -13.89 -10.34
CA GLY A 135 -0.84 -14.21 -9.29
C GLY A 135 -1.40 -14.26 -7.87
N LEU A 136 -2.72 -14.18 -7.69
CA LEU A 136 -3.37 -14.25 -6.38
C LEU A 136 -3.87 -15.66 -6.10
N MET A 137 -3.45 -16.23 -4.98
CA MET A 137 -3.78 -17.60 -4.57
C MET A 137 -4.06 -17.63 -3.07
N LEU A 138 -4.99 -18.49 -2.66
CA LEU A 138 -5.26 -18.79 -1.26
C LEU A 138 -4.77 -20.20 -0.96
N PHE A 139 -4.02 -20.33 0.12
CA PHE A 139 -3.50 -21.58 0.62
C PHE A 139 -4.00 -21.82 2.05
N ARG A 140 -3.92 -23.08 2.45
CA ARG A 140 -4.14 -23.55 3.81
C ARG A 140 -2.90 -24.30 4.28
N ARG A 141 -2.49 -24.07 5.51
CA ARG A 141 -1.37 -24.78 6.11
C ARG A 141 -1.77 -26.24 6.43
N LYS A 142 -0.93 -27.19 6.03
CA LYS A 142 -1.10 -28.63 6.24
C LYS A 142 -0.92 -28.94 7.73
N GLY A 143 -1.93 -29.56 8.34
CA GLY A 143 -1.87 -30.00 9.74
C GLY A 143 -2.42 -29.01 10.78
N ASN A 144 -3.17 -27.99 10.36
CA ASN A 144 -4.10 -27.24 11.21
C ASN A 144 -5.54 -27.69 10.94
#